data_AF-A0A3M7NTE7-F1
#
_entry.id   AF-A0A3M7NTE7-F1
#
_cell.length_a   1.000
_cell.length_b   1.000
_cell.length_c   1.000
_cell.angle_alpha   90.00
_cell.angle_beta   90.00
_cell.angle_gamma   90.00
#
_symmetry.space_group_name_H-M   'P 1'
#
loop_
_entity.id
_entity.type
_entity.pdbx_description
1 polymer ?
#
loop_
_entity_poly.entity_id
_entity_poly.type
_entity_poly.pdbx_seq_one_letter_code
_entity_poly.pdbx_strand_id
1 'polypeptide(L)'
;MPKPKTLLKQYANNNNKKHKGKDTPVLETADDFLAVGVEYEDSAGKWRAGDAVKALRFFARAVNVYDQGLARFPGNFDLAYNKARVQLEVATHPLLVDKLDLEHSGNASTEAEVGRTAEEDQWFAIVEPVTKDTLIDTLLTQIGTLTTLCDVLASLGPTTSPSLPWIEEFSQTIINKKLPAVANDADAARQAEIRLAIARFASSLLEAGFMQGSLDAATFKRERDNAFDLPEVTLTGCQSYDGLVANAESLAAFESAVAEILPGQVKLAAMRWQALVSATSCLATAAKLTGNTQDDTAKTHLLRGNASLHQYQMAAPPLAYAQAISNKTQLLKNAEVFYRNASKLYQDEEQKAQADLWSSLVQALNANDADGGAKLAAHPRGQAWVRKQMQNMLDEGLLPEAFQL
;
A
#
# COMPACT_ATOMS: atom_id res chain seq x y z
N MET A 1 30.90 0.26 39.52
CA MET A 1 30.49 0.39 38.12
C MET A 1 29.14 1.10 38.06
N PRO A 2 29.07 2.35 37.59
CA PRO A 2 27.81 3.08 37.45
C PRO A 2 27.31 3.10 35.99
N LYS A 3 25.99 2.96 35.85
CA LYS A 3 25.23 3.07 34.60
C LYS A 3 25.15 4.53 34.10
N PRO A 4 24.94 4.76 32.79
CA PRO A 4 25.13 6.07 32.15
C PRO A 4 23.91 6.98 32.28
N LYS A 5 24.21 8.29 32.28
CA LYS A 5 23.30 9.43 32.46
C LYS A 5 22.60 9.79 31.15
N THR A 6 21.28 9.95 31.22
CA THR A 6 20.44 10.51 30.15
C THR A 6 20.77 11.99 29.94
N LEU A 7 21.25 12.32 28.74
CA LEU A 7 21.44 13.68 28.24
C LEU A 7 20.25 14.05 27.36
N LEU A 8 19.35 14.90 27.88
CA LEU A 8 18.83 16.11 27.23
C LEU A 8 17.72 16.67 28.13
N LYS A 9 18.13 17.47 29.13
CA LYS A 9 17.24 18.39 29.83
C LYS A 9 17.97 19.70 30.02
N GLN A 10 18.14 20.42 28.92
CA GLN A 10 18.53 21.82 28.92
C GLN A 10 17.82 22.46 27.75
N TYR A 11 16.69 23.11 28.01
CA TYR A 11 16.50 24.53 27.74
C TYR A 11 15.30 25.01 28.57
N ALA A 12 15.50 26.18 29.19
CA ALA A 12 14.52 26.98 29.95
C ALA A 12 14.04 26.41 31.30
N ASN A 13 14.91 26.47 32.30
CA ASN A 13 14.49 26.79 33.65
C ASN A 13 14.90 28.26 33.89
N ASN A 14 13.94 29.18 33.98
CA ASN A 14 14.17 30.48 34.60
C ASN A 14 12.87 31.04 35.20
N ASN A 15 12.83 31.00 36.54
CA ASN A 15 12.23 31.95 37.47
C ASN A 15 10.70 32.20 37.45
N ASN A 16 10.06 31.56 38.44
CA ASN A 16 9.33 32.21 39.53
C ASN A 16 8.99 33.73 39.34
N LYS A 17 7.73 34.03 39.05
CA LYS A 17 7.08 35.30 39.44
C LYS A 17 5.58 35.08 39.68
N LYS A 18 5.18 35.08 40.96
CA LYS A 18 3.83 35.46 41.37
C LYS A 18 3.69 36.98 41.18
N HIS A 19 2.77 37.43 40.33
CA HIS A 19 1.75 38.46 40.66
C HIS A 19 0.89 38.86 39.46
N LYS A 20 -0.44 38.87 39.70
CA LYS A 20 -1.45 39.91 39.39
C LYS A 20 -1.33 40.68 38.05
N GLY A 21 -2.43 40.65 37.29
CA GLY A 21 -2.72 41.57 36.18
C GLY A 21 -2.81 40.82 34.86
N LYS A 22 -4.04 40.57 34.39
CA LYS A 22 -4.32 39.75 33.20
C LYS A 22 -4.25 40.64 31.95
N ASP A 23 -3.05 41.08 31.59
CA ASP A 23 -2.79 41.59 30.24
C ASP A 23 -2.57 40.38 29.33
N THR A 24 -3.35 40.29 28.26
CA THR A 24 -3.28 39.18 27.30
C THR A 24 -2.00 39.38 26.49
N PRO A 25 -1.08 38.40 26.42
CA PRO A 25 0.14 38.56 25.62
C PRO A 25 -0.23 38.81 24.16
N VAL A 26 0.38 39.84 23.57
CA VAL A 26 0.23 40.14 22.15
C VAL A 26 0.91 39.04 21.35
N LEU A 27 0.15 38.33 20.50
CA LEU A 27 0.67 37.24 19.66
C LEU A 27 1.23 37.82 18.36
N GLU A 28 2.55 37.75 18.19
CA GLU A 28 3.23 38.40 17.06
C GLU A 28 3.77 37.40 16.02
N THR A 29 4.21 36.24 16.47
CA THR A 29 4.84 35.20 15.65
C THR A 29 3.97 33.96 15.56
N ALA A 30 4.21 33.11 14.55
CA ALA A 30 3.50 31.84 14.43
C ALA A 30 3.69 30.93 15.65
N ASP A 31 4.88 30.98 16.27
CA ASP A 31 5.20 30.22 17.49
C ASP A 31 4.37 30.69 18.70
N ASP A 32 4.03 31.98 18.79
CA ASP A 32 3.18 32.51 19.86
C ASP A 32 1.75 31.96 19.73
N PHE A 33 1.20 31.94 18.51
CA PHE A 33 -0.12 31.33 18.25
C PHE A 33 -0.09 29.83 18.52
N LEU A 34 0.99 29.15 18.15
CA LEU A 34 1.14 27.73 18.41
C LEU A 34 1.18 27.43 19.92
N ALA A 35 1.99 28.17 20.68
CA ALA A 35 2.12 28.00 22.12
C ALA A 35 0.77 28.19 22.84
N VAL A 36 0.03 29.26 22.52
CA VAL A 36 -1.28 29.53 23.14
C VAL A 36 -2.33 28.50 22.69
N GLY A 37 -2.30 28.06 21.43
CA GLY A 37 -3.16 26.99 20.94
C GLY A 37 -2.97 25.70 21.74
N VAL A 38 -1.72 25.30 21.95
CA VAL A 38 -1.35 24.12 22.75
C VAL A 38 -1.78 24.28 24.22
N GLU A 39 -1.64 25.46 24.83
CA GLU A 39 -2.12 25.69 26.20
C GLU A 39 -3.64 25.50 26.34
N TYR A 40 -4.41 25.89 25.32
CA TYR A 40 -5.84 25.64 25.29
C TYR A 40 -6.17 24.16 25.09
N GLU A 41 -5.41 23.43 24.28
CA GLU A 41 -5.55 21.98 24.13
C GLU A 41 -5.24 21.23 25.44
N ASP A 42 -4.14 21.58 26.11
CA ASP A 42 -3.78 21.01 27.41
C ASP A 42 -4.86 21.28 28.46
N SER A 43 -5.47 22.48 28.39
CA SER A 43 -6.60 22.83 29.24
C SER A 43 -7.84 22.01 28.88
N ALA A 44 -8.13 21.81 27.59
CA ALA A 44 -9.24 20.98 27.13
C ALA A 44 -9.09 19.53 27.60
N GLY A 45 -7.89 18.97 27.48
CA GLY A 45 -7.57 17.60 27.92
C GLY A 45 -7.88 17.35 29.40
N LYS A 46 -7.65 18.36 30.26
CA LYS A 46 -7.97 18.27 31.71
C LYS A 46 -9.47 18.16 31.98
N TRP A 47 -10.31 18.79 31.16
CA TRP A 47 -11.78 18.76 31.34
C TRP A 47 -12.44 17.62 30.58
N ARG A 48 -11.74 16.97 29.64
CA ARG A 48 -12.30 15.99 28.70
C ARG A 48 -13.09 14.85 29.37
N ALA A 49 -12.59 14.33 30.49
CA ALA A 49 -13.21 13.20 31.21
C ALA A 49 -14.37 13.60 32.13
N GLY A 50 -14.45 14.86 32.56
CA GLY A 50 -15.44 15.32 33.56
C GLY A 50 -16.49 16.29 33.02
N ASP A 51 -16.08 17.26 32.21
CA ASP A 51 -16.93 18.30 31.64
C ASP A 51 -16.59 18.46 30.14
N ALA A 52 -17.15 17.56 29.33
CA ALA A 52 -16.94 17.52 27.90
C ALA A 52 -17.37 18.82 27.19
N VAL A 53 -18.42 19.50 27.69
CA VAL A 53 -18.87 20.80 27.15
C VAL A 53 -17.81 21.87 27.42
N LYS A 54 -17.22 21.88 28.61
CA LYS A 54 -16.12 22.79 28.91
C LYS A 54 -14.85 22.46 28.14
N ALA A 55 -14.55 21.18 27.92
CA ALA A 55 -13.47 20.75 27.04
C ALA A 55 -13.68 21.27 25.60
N LEU A 56 -14.89 21.14 25.05
CA LEU A 56 -15.26 21.69 23.74
C LEU A 56 -15.01 23.19 23.65
N ARG A 57 -15.36 23.97 24.68
CA ARG A 57 -15.07 25.42 24.71
C ARG A 57 -13.58 25.74 24.67
N PHE A 58 -12.74 24.90 25.27
CA PHE A 58 -11.29 25.07 25.20
C PHE A 58 -10.74 24.66 23.83
N PHE A 59 -11.23 23.57 23.23
CA PHE A 59 -10.87 23.20 21.85
C PHE A 59 -11.31 24.27 20.84
N ALA A 60 -12.50 24.84 21.00
CA ALA A 60 -12.98 25.95 20.17
C ALA A 60 -12.07 27.18 20.26
N ARG A 61 -11.54 27.48 21.46
CA ARG A 61 -10.54 28.54 21.64
C ARG A 61 -9.22 28.20 20.97
N ALA A 62 -8.74 26.96 21.06
CA ALA A 62 -7.53 26.52 20.35
C ALA A 62 -7.68 26.69 18.83
N VAL A 63 -8.81 26.22 18.26
CA VAL A 63 -9.12 26.40 16.83
C VAL A 63 -9.14 27.88 16.45
N ASN A 64 -9.77 28.74 17.27
CA ASN A 64 -9.82 30.17 17.01
C ASN A 64 -8.42 30.82 17.02
N VAL A 65 -7.53 30.42 17.93
CA VAL A 65 -6.14 30.89 17.96
C VAL A 65 -5.39 30.44 16.71
N TYR A 66 -5.58 29.20 16.28
CA TYR A 66 -4.99 28.73 15.02
C TYR A 66 -5.55 29.44 13.79
N ASP A 67 -6.84 29.77 13.77
CA ASP A 67 -7.44 30.57 12.71
C ASP A 67 -6.85 31.98 12.64
N GLN A 68 -6.66 32.63 13.79
CA GLN A 68 -5.98 33.93 13.84
C GLN A 68 -4.53 33.83 13.36
N GLY A 69 -3.82 32.79 13.77
CA GLY A 69 -2.45 32.51 13.32
C GLY A 69 -2.39 32.29 11.81
N LEU A 70 -3.28 31.49 11.23
CA LEU A 70 -3.35 31.20 9.80
C LEU A 70 -3.79 32.42 8.98
N ALA A 71 -4.61 33.31 9.53
CA ALA A 71 -4.94 34.58 8.86
C ALA A 71 -3.69 35.46 8.67
N ARG A 72 -2.73 35.41 9.60
CA ARG A 72 -1.48 36.17 9.54
C ARG A 72 -0.34 35.40 8.84
N PHE A 73 -0.35 34.07 8.94
CA PHE A 73 0.66 33.17 8.38
C PHE A 73 0.01 32.03 7.57
N PRO A 74 -0.59 32.32 6.40
CA PRO A 74 -1.42 31.33 5.68
C PRO A 74 -0.69 30.06 5.22
N GLY A 75 0.64 30.14 5.04
CA GLY A 75 1.47 29.01 4.62
C GLY A 75 2.14 28.25 5.76
N ASN A 76 1.85 28.58 7.03
CA ASN A 76 2.47 27.89 8.16
C ASN A 76 1.84 26.51 8.36
N PHE A 77 2.63 25.47 8.06
CA PHE A 77 2.21 24.08 8.15
C PHE A 77 1.82 23.66 9.57
N ASP A 78 2.58 24.08 10.59
CA ASP A 78 2.34 23.66 11.97
C ASP A 78 1.01 24.17 12.52
N LEU A 79 0.63 25.42 12.22
CA LEU A 79 -0.68 25.96 12.58
C LEU A 79 -1.82 25.23 11.87
N ALA A 80 -1.66 24.93 10.57
CA ALA A 80 -2.67 24.20 9.79
C ALA A 80 -2.84 22.76 10.29
N TYR A 81 -1.72 22.07 10.55
CA TYR A 81 -1.71 20.71 11.07
C TYR A 81 -2.34 20.62 12.46
N ASN A 82 -1.96 21.50 13.40
CA ASN A 82 -2.51 21.47 14.75
C ASN A 82 -4.00 21.82 14.78
N LYS A 83 -4.45 22.77 13.95
CA LYS A 83 -5.88 23.03 13.77
C LYS A 83 -6.63 21.78 13.29
N ALA A 84 -6.14 21.15 12.22
CA ALA A 84 -6.77 19.96 11.66
C ALA A 84 -6.80 18.79 12.66
N ARG A 85 -5.72 18.59 13.42
CA ARG A 85 -5.64 17.59 14.48
C ARG A 85 -6.68 17.83 15.58
N VAL A 86 -6.83 19.06 16.06
CA VAL A 86 -7.84 19.41 17.07
C VAL A 86 -9.26 19.19 16.54
N GLN A 87 -9.52 19.60 15.30
CA GLN A 87 -10.84 19.39 14.68
C GLN A 87 -11.16 17.90 14.51
N LEU A 88 -10.18 17.08 14.13
CA LEU A 88 -10.33 15.64 14.05
C LEU A 88 -10.61 15.05 15.43
N GLU A 89 -9.86 15.45 16.46
CA GLU A 89 -10.08 14.99 17.83
C GLU A 89 -11.51 15.29 18.30
N VAL A 90 -11.97 16.53 18.12
CA VAL A 90 -13.33 16.93 18.45
C VAL A 90 -14.39 16.12 17.69
N ALA A 91 -14.15 15.84 16.41
CA ALA A 91 -15.09 15.13 15.53
C ALA A 91 -15.10 13.60 15.71
N THR A 92 -14.12 13.02 16.40
CA THR A 92 -13.95 11.57 16.52
C THR A 92 -13.98 11.06 17.96
N HIS A 93 -13.70 11.92 18.93
CA HIS A 93 -13.62 11.50 20.32
C HIS A 93 -15.04 11.22 20.86
N PRO A 94 -15.34 10.00 21.35
CA PRO A 94 -16.70 9.59 21.73
C PRO A 94 -17.39 10.53 22.72
N LEU A 95 -16.65 11.03 23.72
CA LEU A 95 -17.19 11.96 24.72
C LEU A 95 -17.52 13.37 24.19
N LEU A 96 -16.90 13.78 23.09
CA LEU A 96 -17.04 15.13 22.53
C LEU A 96 -18.09 15.15 21.41
N VAL A 97 -18.10 14.11 20.58
CA VAL A 97 -19.03 13.98 19.45
C VAL A 97 -20.49 14.03 19.90
N ASP A 98 -20.82 13.31 20.97
CA ASP A 98 -22.17 13.29 21.57
C ASP A 98 -22.62 14.65 22.14
N LYS A 99 -21.69 15.62 22.25
CA LYS A 99 -21.95 16.96 22.80
C LYS A 99 -21.92 18.08 21.76
N LEU A 100 -21.53 17.78 20.52
CA LEU A 100 -21.50 18.75 19.42
C LEU A 100 -22.89 19.31 19.08
N ASP A 101 -23.94 18.50 19.26
CA ASP A 101 -25.33 18.89 19.00
C ASP A 101 -25.96 19.75 20.11
N LEU A 102 -25.35 19.80 21.30
CA LEU A 102 -25.90 20.50 22.46
C LEU A 102 -25.47 21.98 22.53
N GLU A 103 -24.44 22.41 21.79
CA GLU A 103 -23.99 23.82 21.79
C GLU A 103 -24.86 24.76 20.93
N HIS A 104 -25.76 24.23 20.08
CA HIS A 104 -26.63 25.06 19.25
C HIS A 104 -27.92 25.56 19.94
N SER A 105 -28.12 25.23 21.23
CA SER A 105 -29.29 25.69 21.98
C SER A 105 -28.92 26.11 23.41
N GLY A 106 -28.58 27.38 23.61
CA GLY A 106 -28.72 28.02 24.92
C GLY A 106 -27.64 29.02 25.31
N ASN A 107 -27.90 30.30 25.05
CA ASN A 107 -27.26 31.40 25.77
C ASN A 107 -27.84 31.50 27.20
N ALA A 108 -26.94 31.79 28.15
CA ALA A 108 -27.15 32.36 29.50
C ALA A 108 -28.04 31.59 30.50
N SER A 109 -27.45 31.16 31.63
CA SER A 109 -27.73 31.68 33.00
C SER A 109 -27.25 30.73 34.11
N THR A 110 -26.58 31.34 35.10
CA THR A 110 -26.57 31.05 36.55
C THR A 110 -26.09 29.70 37.14
N GLU A 111 -25.17 29.88 38.09
CA GLU A 111 -24.80 29.02 39.21
C GLU A 111 -25.99 28.34 39.90
N ALA A 112 -25.86 27.04 40.17
CA ALA A 112 -26.31 26.40 41.41
C ALA A 112 -25.73 24.98 41.48
N GLU A 113 -24.98 24.69 42.55
CA GLU A 113 -24.58 23.36 42.97
C GLU A 113 -25.79 22.44 43.15
N VAL A 114 -25.69 21.17 42.71
CA VAL A 114 -26.26 20.04 43.46
C VAL A 114 -25.31 18.86 43.30
N GLY A 115 -24.74 18.43 44.42
CA GLY A 115 -23.92 17.23 44.51
C GLY A 115 -24.67 15.99 44.05
N ARG A 116 -24.02 15.24 43.17
CA ARG A 116 -24.18 13.79 43.09
C ARG A 116 -22.78 13.20 43.07
N THR A 117 -22.52 12.37 44.07
CA THR A 117 -21.44 11.39 44.08
C THR A 117 -21.64 10.47 42.87
N ALA A 118 -21.08 10.86 41.73
CA ALA A 118 -20.80 9.95 40.65
C ALA A 118 -19.49 9.26 41.03
N GLU A 119 -19.57 7.98 41.35
CA GLU A 119 -18.40 7.13 41.42
C GLU A 119 -17.61 7.35 40.12
N GLU A 120 -16.38 7.84 40.27
CA GLU A 120 -15.48 8.12 39.16
C GLU A 120 -15.15 6.79 38.49
N ASP A 121 -15.88 6.44 37.42
CA ASP A 121 -15.46 5.40 36.49
C ASP A 121 -14.16 5.84 35.82
N GLN A 122 -13.04 5.55 36.47
CA GLN A 122 -11.68 5.76 35.97
C GLN A 122 -11.42 4.83 34.79
N TRP A 123 -11.65 5.32 33.58
CA TRP A 123 -11.20 4.64 32.36
C TRP A 123 -9.70 4.86 32.18
N PHE A 124 -8.91 3.79 32.31
CA PHE A 124 -7.48 3.78 32.01
C PHE A 124 -7.29 3.47 30.52
N ALA A 125 -6.88 4.45 29.72
CA ALA A 125 -6.41 4.21 28.36
C ALA A 125 -5.00 3.63 28.43
N ILE A 126 -4.84 2.33 28.18
CA ILE A 126 -3.54 1.71 27.98
C ILE A 126 -3.01 2.25 26.64
N VAL A 127 -2.21 3.32 26.68
CA VAL A 127 -1.45 3.76 25.51
C VAL A 127 -0.33 2.74 25.31
N GLU A 128 -0.46 1.91 24.29
CA GLU A 128 0.61 0.99 23.92
C GLU A 128 1.90 1.77 23.66
N PRO A 129 3.04 1.33 24.20
CA PRO A 129 4.30 2.03 24.00
C PRO A 129 4.68 1.98 22.52
N VAL A 130 5.06 3.13 21.95
CA VAL A 130 5.68 3.17 20.62
C VAL A 130 6.99 2.41 20.68
N THR A 131 7.03 1.27 20.00
CA THR A 131 8.23 0.44 19.86
C THR A 131 8.91 0.69 18.53
N LYS A 132 10.16 0.22 18.39
CA LYS A 132 10.83 0.21 17.08
C LYS A 132 10.03 -0.56 16.04
N ASP A 133 9.39 -1.67 16.43
CA ASP A 133 8.55 -2.45 15.52
C ASP A 133 7.35 -1.65 15.05
N THR A 134 6.64 -0.94 15.94
CA THR A 134 5.51 -0.08 15.52
C THR A 134 5.95 1.03 14.57
N LEU A 135 7.17 1.57 14.75
CA LEU A 135 7.74 2.56 13.83
C LEU A 135 8.10 1.93 12.48
N ILE A 136 8.66 0.71 12.47
CA ILE A 136 8.93 -0.03 11.23
C ILE A 136 7.63 -0.32 10.50
N ASP A 137 6.60 -0.83 11.17
CA ASP A 137 5.28 -1.10 10.55
C ASP A 137 4.69 0.15 9.93
N THR A 138 4.79 1.29 10.62
CA THR A 138 4.34 2.58 10.10
C THR A 138 5.10 2.97 8.83
N LEU A 139 6.43 2.79 8.79
CA LEU A 139 7.25 3.11 7.62
C LEU A 139 6.99 2.13 6.47
N LEU A 140 6.80 0.84 6.74
CA LEU A 140 6.44 -0.16 5.73
C LEU A 140 5.04 0.10 5.17
N THR A 141 4.10 0.56 6.00
CA THR A 141 2.77 0.99 5.56
C THR A 141 2.86 2.21 4.65
N GLN A 142 3.72 3.19 4.96
CA GLN A 142 3.98 4.32 4.08
C GLN A 142 4.56 3.86 2.73
N ILE A 143 5.55 2.95 2.74
CA ILE A 143 6.09 2.37 1.51
C ILE A 143 4.99 1.65 0.72
N GLY A 144 4.18 0.80 1.35
CA GLY A 144 3.07 0.11 0.68
C GLY A 144 2.02 1.04 0.10
N THR A 145 1.76 2.18 0.75
CA THR A 145 0.88 3.22 0.22
C THR A 145 1.48 3.87 -1.02
N LEU A 146 2.78 4.17 -1.01
CA LEU A 146 3.49 4.70 -2.19
C LEU A 146 3.51 3.69 -3.33
N THR A 147 3.69 2.38 -3.04
CA THR A 147 3.56 1.30 -4.04
C THR A 147 2.18 1.35 -4.70
N THR A 148 1.11 1.40 -3.90
CA THR A 148 -0.26 1.47 -4.43
C THR A 148 -0.48 2.71 -5.29
N LEU A 149 0.08 3.86 -4.88
CA LEU A 149 0.02 5.08 -5.68
C LEU A 149 0.75 4.94 -7.02
N CYS A 150 1.92 4.30 -7.04
CA CYS A 150 2.64 3.99 -8.27
C CYS A 150 1.84 3.06 -9.19
N ASP A 151 1.20 2.01 -8.65
CA ASP A 151 0.35 1.10 -9.43
C ASP A 151 -0.81 1.87 -10.10
N VAL A 152 -1.46 2.79 -9.35
CA VAL A 152 -2.49 3.67 -9.91
C VAL A 152 -1.91 4.58 -11.00
N LEU A 153 -0.76 5.19 -10.77
CA LEU A 153 -0.11 6.05 -11.76
C LEU A 153 0.30 5.30 -13.04
N ALA A 154 0.71 4.04 -12.92
CA ALA A 154 1.00 3.18 -14.08
C ALA A 154 -0.26 2.95 -14.92
N SER A 155 -1.41 2.71 -14.27
CA SER A 155 -2.70 2.49 -14.96
C SER A 155 -3.29 3.72 -15.65
N LEU A 156 -2.89 4.93 -15.25
CA LEU A 156 -3.39 6.18 -15.83
C LEU A 156 -2.67 6.61 -17.13
N GLY A 157 -1.58 5.93 -17.50
CA GLY A 157 -0.75 6.28 -18.66
C GLY A 157 0.02 7.60 -18.49
N PRO A 158 0.47 8.23 -19.59
CA PRO A 158 1.25 9.47 -19.51
C PRO A 158 0.45 10.62 -18.87
N THR A 159 0.92 11.11 -17.72
CA THR A 159 0.35 12.29 -17.05
C THR A 159 1.37 13.44 -17.02
N THR A 160 0.87 14.68 -16.95
CA THR A 160 1.72 15.89 -16.87
C THR A 160 2.13 16.25 -15.44
N SER A 161 1.69 15.47 -14.45
CA SER A 161 1.92 15.78 -13.03
C SER A 161 3.31 15.32 -12.58
N PRO A 162 4.07 16.12 -11.81
CA PRO A 162 5.39 15.74 -11.32
C PRO A 162 5.31 14.79 -10.11
N SER A 163 4.34 13.86 -10.09
CA SER A 163 4.10 12.98 -8.94
C SER A 163 5.25 11.98 -8.74
N LEU A 164 5.80 11.38 -9.81
CA LEU A 164 6.86 10.37 -9.69
C LEU A 164 8.17 10.91 -9.07
N PRO A 165 8.73 12.07 -9.50
CA PRO A 165 9.92 12.62 -8.83
C PRO A 165 9.72 12.87 -7.34
N TRP A 166 8.53 13.36 -6.95
CA TRP A 166 8.21 13.58 -5.54
C TRP A 166 8.11 12.26 -4.76
N ILE A 167 7.46 11.23 -5.33
CA ILE A 167 7.38 9.89 -4.72
C ILE A 167 8.79 9.32 -4.52
N GLU A 168 9.65 9.44 -5.53
CA GLU A 168 11.04 8.99 -5.45
C GLU A 168 11.80 9.71 -4.32
N GLU A 169 11.80 11.05 -4.31
CA GLU A 169 12.50 11.84 -3.28
C GLU A 169 11.98 11.55 -1.86
N PHE A 170 10.66 11.49 -1.69
CA PHE A 170 10.04 11.22 -0.40
C PHE A 170 10.39 9.81 0.10
N SER A 171 10.33 8.81 -0.80
CA SER A 171 10.67 7.42 -0.47
C SER A 171 12.13 7.25 -0.08
N GLN A 172 13.06 7.97 -0.71
CA GLN A 172 14.49 7.92 -0.36
C GLN A 172 14.73 8.35 1.09
N THR A 173 13.96 9.30 1.61
CA THR A 173 14.05 9.70 3.03
C THR A 173 13.62 8.57 3.96
N ILE A 174 12.60 7.79 3.58
CA ILE A 174 12.17 6.62 4.36
C ILE A 174 13.25 5.54 4.30
N ILE A 175 13.68 5.18 3.10
CA ILE A 175 14.57 4.05 2.81
C ILE A 175 15.99 4.28 3.32
N ASN A 176 16.57 5.44 3.07
CA ASN A 176 17.99 5.70 3.33
C ASN A 176 18.26 6.35 4.69
N LYS A 177 17.23 6.82 5.38
CA LYS A 177 17.38 7.55 6.66
C LYS A 177 16.52 7.00 7.78
N LYS A 178 15.20 6.90 7.59
CA LYS A 178 14.29 6.51 8.69
C LYS A 178 14.38 5.02 9.01
N LEU A 179 14.26 4.15 8.02
CA LEU A 179 14.33 2.69 8.22
C LEU A 179 15.67 2.25 8.85
N PRO A 180 16.84 2.68 8.35
CA PRO A 180 18.12 2.37 8.99
C PRO A 180 18.29 3.03 10.35
N ALA A 181 17.47 4.00 10.78
CA ALA A 181 17.57 4.52 12.14
C ALA A 181 16.88 3.60 13.15
N VAL A 182 15.79 2.94 12.74
CA VAL A 182 14.92 2.16 13.63
C VAL A 182 15.10 0.66 13.49
N ALA A 183 15.64 0.17 12.37
CA ALA A 183 15.75 -1.26 12.06
C ALA A 183 17.15 -1.85 12.25
N ASN A 184 18.13 -1.12 12.78
CA ASN A 184 19.53 -1.62 12.88
C ASN A 184 19.69 -2.91 13.68
N ASP A 185 18.85 -3.09 14.69
CA ASP A 185 18.82 -4.25 15.58
C ASP A 185 17.66 -5.21 15.27
N ALA A 186 16.95 -4.98 14.16
CA ALA A 186 15.90 -5.89 13.70
C ALA A 186 16.50 -7.24 13.31
N ASP A 187 15.79 -8.32 13.62
CA ASP A 187 16.22 -9.68 13.31
C ASP A 187 16.20 -9.97 11.80
N ALA A 188 16.71 -11.14 11.41
CA ALA A 188 16.82 -11.51 10.00
C ALA A 188 15.47 -11.56 9.27
N ALA A 189 14.39 -11.98 9.95
CA ALA A 189 13.06 -12.08 9.36
C ALA A 189 12.48 -10.69 9.10
N ARG A 190 12.61 -9.79 10.07
CA ARG A 190 12.17 -8.40 9.94
C ARG A 190 12.98 -7.63 8.89
N GLN A 191 14.29 -7.91 8.79
CA GLN A 191 15.12 -7.37 7.73
C GLN A 191 14.71 -7.86 6.34
N ALA A 192 14.31 -9.13 6.22
CA ALA A 192 13.79 -9.70 4.98
C ALA A 192 12.48 -9.03 4.54
N GLU A 193 11.57 -8.77 5.50
CA GLU A 193 10.32 -8.04 5.25
C GLU A 193 10.58 -6.62 4.72
N ILE A 194 11.49 -5.88 5.37
CA ILE A 194 11.86 -4.53 4.94
C ILE A 194 12.43 -4.54 3.51
N ARG A 195 13.36 -5.45 3.21
CA ARG A 195 13.94 -5.58 1.86
C ARG A 195 12.87 -5.88 0.82
N LEU A 196 11.96 -6.79 1.12
CA LEU A 196 10.90 -7.18 0.20
C LEU A 196 9.91 -6.03 -0.06
N ALA A 197 9.54 -5.26 0.96
CA ALA A 197 8.70 -4.08 0.80
C ALA A 197 9.34 -3.02 -0.09
N ILE A 198 10.64 -2.76 0.10
CA ILE A 198 11.41 -1.84 -0.74
C ILE A 198 11.49 -2.33 -2.19
N ALA A 199 11.73 -3.63 -2.41
CA ALA A 199 11.81 -4.19 -3.75
C ALA A 199 10.48 -4.10 -4.52
N ARG A 200 9.35 -4.37 -3.85
CA ARG A 200 8.00 -4.19 -4.42
C ARG A 200 7.75 -2.73 -4.81
N PHE A 201 8.05 -1.80 -3.90
CA PHE A 201 7.93 -0.37 -4.18
C PHE A 201 8.80 0.07 -5.36
N ALA A 202 10.07 -0.32 -5.39
CA ALA A 202 10.99 0.02 -6.46
C ALA A 202 10.48 -0.50 -7.82
N SER A 203 9.97 -1.74 -7.87
CA SER A 203 9.39 -2.29 -9.10
C SER A 203 8.18 -1.50 -9.59
N SER A 204 7.25 -1.16 -8.69
CA SER A 204 6.04 -0.39 -9.03
C SER A 204 6.39 1.04 -9.47
N LEU A 205 7.36 1.69 -8.82
CA LEU A 205 7.87 3.00 -9.24
C LEU A 205 8.50 2.96 -10.64
N LEU A 206 9.29 1.92 -10.94
CA LEU A 206 9.90 1.73 -12.24
C LEU A 206 8.87 1.47 -13.34
N GLU A 207 7.84 0.67 -13.04
CA GLU A 207 6.72 0.44 -13.94
C GLU A 207 5.99 1.74 -14.27
N ALA A 208 5.59 2.51 -13.25
CA ALA A 208 4.95 3.80 -13.44
C ALA A 208 5.85 4.76 -14.25
N GLY A 209 7.15 4.78 -13.98
CA GLY A 209 8.12 5.56 -14.75
C GLY A 209 8.20 5.15 -16.22
N PHE A 210 8.20 3.86 -16.51
CA PHE A 210 8.16 3.33 -17.87
C PHE A 210 6.84 3.67 -18.58
N MET A 211 5.69 3.47 -17.92
CA MET A 211 4.36 3.78 -18.46
C MET A 211 4.18 5.28 -18.77
N GLN A 212 4.86 6.15 -18.02
CA GLN A 212 4.89 7.60 -18.28
C GLN A 212 5.96 8.03 -19.30
N GLY A 213 6.74 7.09 -19.85
CA GLY A 213 7.77 7.37 -20.84
C GLY A 213 9.03 8.03 -20.28
N SER A 214 9.21 8.04 -18.96
CA SER A 214 10.41 8.58 -18.29
C SER A 214 11.60 7.62 -18.29
N LEU A 215 11.36 6.35 -18.63
CA LEU A 215 12.32 5.27 -18.55
C LEU A 215 12.21 4.35 -19.77
N ASP A 216 13.33 3.81 -20.25
CA ASP A 216 13.32 2.79 -21.31
C ASP A 216 13.22 1.37 -20.74
N ALA A 217 12.81 0.41 -21.58
CA ALA A 217 12.58 -0.97 -21.16
C ALA A 217 13.85 -1.69 -20.64
N ALA A 218 15.04 -1.35 -21.15
CA ALA A 218 16.29 -1.97 -20.70
C ALA A 218 16.68 -1.45 -19.32
N THR A 219 16.50 -0.16 -19.07
CA THR A 219 16.66 0.45 -17.75
C THR A 219 15.63 -0.11 -16.77
N PHE A 220 14.36 -0.27 -17.18
CA PHE A 220 13.32 -0.86 -16.33
C PHE A 220 13.74 -2.26 -15.89
N LYS A 221 14.10 -3.12 -16.85
CA LYS A 221 14.49 -4.50 -16.55
C LYS A 221 15.69 -4.56 -15.59
N ARG A 222 16.72 -3.76 -15.84
CA ARG A 222 17.96 -3.75 -15.05
C ARG A 222 17.70 -3.30 -13.62
N GLU A 223 17.03 -2.16 -13.42
CA GLU A 223 16.80 -1.65 -12.07
C GLU A 223 15.80 -2.52 -11.29
N ARG A 224 14.84 -3.16 -11.98
CA ARG A 224 13.97 -4.18 -11.37
C ARG A 224 14.74 -5.42 -10.93
N ASP A 225 15.67 -5.91 -11.76
CA ASP A 225 16.56 -7.01 -11.39
C ASP A 225 17.40 -6.64 -10.16
N ASN A 226 17.95 -5.42 -10.13
CA ASN A 226 18.74 -4.91 -8.99
C ASN A 226 17.90 -4.88 -7.70
N ALA A 227 16.64 -4.43 -7.78
CA ALA A 227 15.75 -4.38 -6.62
C ALA A 227 15.45 -5.77 -6.03
N PHE A 228 15.44 -6.81 -6.86
CA PHE A 228 15.17 -8.20 -6.47
C PHE A 228 16.43 -9.06 -6.32
N ASP A 229 17.63 -8.47 -6.34
CA ASP A 229 18.88 -9.16 -5.96
C ASP A 229 18.96 -9.29 -4.43
N LEU A 230 17.99 -10.04 -3.88
CA LEU A 230 17.77 -10.24 -2.47
C LEU A 230 18.11 -11.69 -2.10
N PRO A 231 18.69 -11.96 -0.91
CA PRO A 231 18.91 -13.33 -0.42
C PRO A 231 17.65 -14.19 -0.44
N GLU A 232 16.48 -13.59 -0.18
CA GLU A 232 15.16 -14.21 -0.20
C GLU A 232 14.76 -14.75 -1.58
N VAL A 233 15.48 -14.37 -2.63
CA VAL A 233 15.22 -14.74 -4.03
C VAL A 233 16.39 -15.54 -4.59
N THR A 234 17.61 -15.02 -4.45
CA THR A 234 18.79 -15.49 -5.20
C THR A 234 19.62 -16.54 -4.46
N LEU A 235 19.59 -16.55 -3.11
CA LEU A 235 20.46 -17.40 -2.31
C LEU A 235 19.76 -18.68 -1.84
N THR A 236 20.14 -19.82 -2.42
CA THR A 236 19.65 -21.14 -2.03
C THR A 236 19.79 -21.36 -0.51
N GLY A 237 18.70 -21.76 0.14
CA GLY A 237 18.64 -21.94 1.60
C GLY A 237 18.17 -20.70 2.38
N CYS A 238 18.17 -19.52 1.77
CA CYS A 238 17.59 -18.29 2.31
C CYS A 238 16.29 -17.88 1.60
N GLN A 239 15.89 -18.62 0.56
CA GLN A 239 14.73 -18.33 -0.25
C GLN A 239 13.43 -18.38 0.55
N SER A 240 12.55 -17.40 0.30
CA SER A 240 11.21 -17.34 0.90
C SER A 240 10.12 -17.41 -0.17
N TYR A 241 8.94 -17.89 0.23
CA TYR A 241 7.78 -17.94 -0.66
C TYR A 241 7.43 -16.53 -1.17
N ASP A 242 7.29 -15.57 -0.27
CA ASP A 242 6.91 -14.19 -0.60
C ASP A 242 7.93 -13.50 -1.49
N GLY A 243 9.24 -13.71 -1.26
CA GLY A 243 10.30 -13.15 -2.08
C GLY A 243 10.25 -13.67 -3.51
N LEU A 244 10.14 -14.99 -3.68
CA LEU A 244 10.08 -15.63 -5.00
C LEU A 244 8.80 -15.28 -5.77
N VAL A 245 7.65 -15.23 -5.08
CA VAL A 245 6.37 -14.85 -5.70
C VAL A 245 6.39 -13.37 -6.11
N ALA A 246 6.84 -12.47 -5.24
CA ALA A 246 6.94 -11.05 -5.56
C ALA A 246 7.88 -10.78 -6.74
N ASN A 247 9.02 -11.48 -6.81
CA ASN A 247 9.92 -11.36 -7.97
C ASN A 247 9.24 -11.86 -9.25
N ALA A 248 8.50 -12.96 -9.19
CA ALA A 248 7.77 -13.49 -10.34
C ALA A 248 6.66 -12.53 -10.81
N GLU A 249 5.87 -11.97 -9.89
CA GLU A 249 4.84 -10.97 -10.19
C GLU A 249 5.48 -9.71 -10.82
N SER A 250 6.61 -9.22 -10.29
CA SER A 250 7.34 -8.08 -10.87
C SER A 250 7.86 -8.32 -12.30
N LEU A 251 8.26 -9.56 -12.59
CA LEU A 251 8.73 -9.96 -13.92
C LEU A 251 7.56 -10.04 -14.92
N ALA A 252 6.39 -10.48 -14.46
CA ALA A 252 5.16 -10.48 -15.26
C ALA A 252 4.67 -9.05 -15.51
N ALA A 253 4.66 -8.18 -14.49
CA ALA A 253 4.30 -6.77 -14.63
C ALA A 253 5.24 -6.03 -15.61
N PHE A 254 6.55 -6.25 -15.51
CA PHE A 254 7.51 -5.77 -16.52
C PHE A 254 7.14 -6.22 -17.94
N GLU A 255 6.78 -7.48 -18.11
CA GLU A 255 6.43 -8.01 -19.42
C GLU A 255 5.15 -7.39 -19.96
N SER A 256 4.09 -7.31 -19.15
CA SER A 256 2.82 -6.67 -19.47
C SER A 256 3.01 -5.21 -19.87
N ALA A 257 3.73 -4.42 -19.08
CA ALA A 257 3.98 -3.01 -19.36
C ALA A 257 4.69 -2.83 -20.72
N VAL A 258 5.72 -3.63 -21.01
CA VAL A 258 6.41 -3.57 -22.32
C VAL A 258 5.51 -4.08 -23.45
N ALA A 259 4.65 -5.06 -23.19
CA ALA A 259 3.66 -5.54 -24.15
C ALA A 259 2.67 -4.44 -24.54
N GLU A 260 2.23 -3.65 -23.55
CA GLU A 260 1.25 -2.58 -23.73
C GLU A 260 1.86 -1.38 -24.50
N ILE A 261 3.01 -0.89 -24.05
CA ILE A 261 3.63 0.31 -24.64
C ILE A 261 4.35 -0.01 -25.96
N LEU A 262 4.96 -1.20 -26.08
CA LEU A 262 5.83 -1.58 -27.20
C LEU A 262 5.47 -2.98 -27.79
N PRO A 263 4.20 -3.21 -28.20
CA PRO A 263 3.70 -4.55 -28.56
C PRO A 263 4.47 -5.24 -29.68
N GLY A 264 4.94 -4.48 -30.68
CA GLY A 264 5.64 -4.98 -31.88
C GLY A 264 7.17 -4.92 -31.82
N GLN A 265 7.76 -4.56 -30.69
CA GLN A 265 9.20 -4.30 -30.60
C GLN A 265 10.02 -5.60 -30.53
N VAL A 266 10.30 -6.21 -31.70
CA VAL A 266 11.00 -7.51 -31.81
C VAL A 266 12.33 -7.57 -31.06
N LYS A 267 13.07 -6.45 -30.97
CA LYS A 267 14.34 -6.37 -30.23
C LYS A 267 14.19 -6.66 -28.72
N LEU A 268 13.01 -6.45 -28.16
CA LEU A 268 12.68 -6.71 -26.76
C LEU A 268 12.06 -8.10 -26.53
N ALA A 269 11.73 -8.84 -27.60
CA ALA A 269 11.04 -10.13 -27.49
C ALA A 269 11.83 -11.14 -26.63
N ALA A 270 13.14 -11.24 -26.83
CA ALA A 270 13.98 -12.15 -26.03
C ALA A 270 14.00 -11.76 -24.54
N MET A 271 14.00 -10.45 -24.24
CA MET A 271 14.00 -9.93 -22.87
C MET A 271 12.66 -10.23 -22.16
N ARG A 272 11.54 -9.97 -22.84
CA ARG A 272 10.18 -10.31 -22.36
C ARG A 272 10.02 -11.81 -22.12
N TRP A 273 10.44 -12.62 -23.09
CA TRP A 273 10.39 -14.08 -22.97
C TRP A 273 11.19 -14.58 -21.76
N GLN A 274 12.42 -14.07 -21.59
CA GLN A 274 13.28 -14.47 -20.48
C GLN A 274 12.71 -14.04 -19.13
N ALA A 275 12.02 -12.89 -19.05
CA ALA A 275 11.33 -12.48 -17.84
C ALA A 275 10.27 -13.50 -17.40
N LEU A 276 9.43 -13.97 -18.33
CA LEU A 276 8.39 -14.98 -18.07
C LEU A 276 8.98 -16.37 -17.74
N VAL A 277 10.10 -16.74 -18.37
CA VAL A 277 10.84 -17.97 -18.01
C VAL A 277 11.37 -17.86 -16.57
N SER A 278 11.96 -16.74 -16.21
CA SER A 278 12.46 -16.48 -14.85
C SER A 278 11.31 -16.45 -13.82
N ALA A 279 10.17 -15.83 -14.15
CA ALA A 279 8.98 -15.85 -13.29
C ALA A 279 8.49 -17.27 -13.03
N THR A 280 8.38 -18.09 -14.09
CA THR A 280 8.00 -19.51 -13.98
C THR A 280 8.98 -20.29 -13.11
N SER A 281 10.29 -20.02 -13.23
CA SER A 281 11.32 -20.64 -12.40
C SER A 281 11.18 -20.26 -10.93
N CYS A 282 10.99 -18.97 -10.62
CA CYS A 282 10.76 -18.50 -9.25
C CYS A 282 9.53 -19.18 -8.62
N LEU A 283 8.41 -19.24 -9.35
CA LEU A 283 7.18 -19.88 -8.88
C LEU A 283 7.35 -21.40 -8.71
N ALA A 284 8.11 -22.06 -9.58
CA ALA A 284 8.42 -23.48 -9.45
C ALA A 284 9.31 -23.78 -8.24
N THR A 285 10.21 -22.87 -7.87
CA THR A 285 11.00 -22.96 -6.64
C THR A 285 10.12 -22.67 -5.43
N ALA A 286 9.29 -21.62 -5.47
CA ALA A 286 8.39 -21.25 -4.39
C ALA A 286 7.45 -22.40 -4.01
N ALA A 287 6.86 -23.07 -5.01
CA ALA A 287 5.96 -24.21 -4.82
C ALA A 287 6.59 -25.41 -4.09
N LYS A 288 7.93 -25.50 -4.05
CA LYS A 288 8.68 -26.60 -3.41
C LYS A 288 9.16 -26.26 -2.01
N LEU A 289 8.98 -25.02 -1.56
CA LEU A 289 9.38 -24.63 -0.22
C LEU A 289 8.52 -25.35 0.84
N THR A 290 9.15 -25.70 1.95
CA THR A 290 8.46 -26.32 3.08
C THR A 290 7.65 -25.28 3.84
N GLY A 291 6.44 -25.65 4.29
CA GLY A 291 5.58 -24.76 5.08
C GLY A 291 4.54 -24.00 4.27
N ASN A 292 4.53 -24.14 2.94
CA ASN A 292 3.49 -23.57 2.09
C ASN A 292 2.12 -24.17 2.44
N THR A 293 1.09 -23.32 2.43
CA THR A 293 -0.30 -23.76 2.46
C THR A 293 -0.73 -24.36 1.12
N GLN A 294 -1.92 -24.98 1.09
CA GLN A 294 -2.53 -25.42 -0.17
C GLN A 294 -2.82 -24.24 -1.10
N ASP A 295 -3.31 -23.13 -0.55
CA ASP A 295 -3.61 -21.91 -1.31
C ASP A 295 -2.33 -21.26 -1.85
N ASP A 296 -1.22 -21.28 -1.09
CA ASP A 296 0.08 -20.81 -1.58
C ASP A 296 0.51 -21.60 -2.81
N THR A 297 0.36 -22.93 -2.76
CA THR A 297 0.68 -23.83 -3.87
C THR A 297 -0.27 -23.58 -5.05
N ALA A 298 -1.57 -23.39 -4.80
CA ALA A 298 -2.56 -23.05 -5.79
C ALA A 298 -2.23 -21.73 -6.51
N LYS A 299 -1.84 -20.68 -5.76
CA LYS A 299 -1.40 -19.39 -6.29
C LYS A 299 -0.18 -19.55 -7.20
N THR A 300 0.83 -20.36 -6.83
CA THR A 300 1.96 -20.60 -7.72
C THR A 300 1.54 -21.27 -9.03
N HIS A 301 0.57 -22.18 -9.00
CA HIS A 301 0.02 -22.78 -10.21
C HIS A 301 -0.71 -21.75 -11.06
N LEU A 302 -1.61 -20.96 -10.47
CA LEU A 302 -2.34 -19.90 -11.16
C LEU A 302 -1.37 -18.96 -11.91
N LEU A 303 -0.35 -18.43 -11.21
CA LEU A 303 0.62 -17.51 -11.79
C LEU A 303 1.50 -18.16 -12.88
N ARG A 304 1.83 -19.45 -12.77
CA ARG A 304 2.54 -20.19 -13.84
C ARG A 304 1.67 -20.40 -15.08
N GLY A 305 0.36 -20.53 -14.88
CA GLY A 305 -0.62 -20.52 -15.96
C GLY A 305 -0.59 -19.17 -16.69
N ASN A 306 -0.64 -18.06 -15.94
CA ASN A 306 -0.59 -16.71 -16.49
C ASN A 306 0.68 -16.47 -17.31
N ALA A 307 1.85 -16.81 -16.77
CA ALA A 307 3.13 -16.69 -17.49
C ALA A 307 3.15 -17.52 -18.78
N SER A 308 2.54 -18.70 -18.78
CA SER A 308 2.41 -19.54 -19.99
C SER A 308 1.50 -18.90 -21.05
N LEU A 309 0.44 -18.20 -20.63
CA LEU A 309 -0.44 -17.47 -21.54
C LEU A 309 0.20 -16.20 -22.10
N HIS A 310 0.92 -15.43 -21.29
CA HIS A 310 1.72 -14.30 -21.81
C HIS A 310 2.74 -14.77 -22.85
N GLN A 311 3.46 -15.87 -22.57
CA GLN A 311 4.36 -16.49 -23.55
C GLN A 311 3.62 -16.93 -24.82
N TYR A 312 2.39 -17.42 -24.71
CA TYR A 312 1.56 -17.77 -25.86
C TYR A 312 1.17 -16.54 -26.69
N GLN A 313 0.79 -15.42 -26.05
CA GLN A 313 0.42 -14.18 -26.74
C GLN A 313 1.57 -13.63 -27.59
N MET A 314 2.82 -13.81 -27.17
CA MET A 314 4.00 -13.40 -27.94
C MET A 314 4.10 -14.09 -29.32
N ALA A 315 3.35 -15.17 -29.58
CA ALA A 315 3.30 -15.84 -30.88
C ALA A 315 2.46 -15.08 -31.92
N ALA A 316 1.57 -14.19 -31.49
CA ALA A 316 0.69 -13.42 -32.38
C ALA A 316 1.38 -12.16 -32.91
N PRO A 317 0.96 -11.63 -34.08
CA PRO A 317 1.30 -10.27 -34.49
C PRO A 317 0.85 -9.24 -33.44
N PRO A 318 1.55 -8.10 -33.28
CA PRO A 318 2.65 -7.62 -34.12
C PRO A 318 4.03 -8.22 -33.78
N LEU A 319 4.17 -8.99 -32.70
CA LEU A 319 5.48 -9.50 -32.27
C LEU A 319 5.94 -10.73 -33.05
N ALA A 320 5.05 -11.72 -33.22
CA ALA A 320 5.29 -12.99 -33.93
C ALA A 320 6.62 -13.66 -33.53
N TYR A 321 6.88 -13.79 -32.22
CA TYR A 321 8.15 -14.28 -31.72
C TYR A 321 8.35 -15.78 -32.01
N ALA A 322 9.44 -16.13 -32.70
CA ALA A 322 9.68 -17.49 -33.19
C ALA A 322 9.65 -18.57 -32.11
N GLN A 323 10.18 -18.28 -30.91
CA GLN A 323 10.18 -19.23 -29.79
C GLN A 323 8.74 -19.51 -29.29
N ALA A 324 7.91 -18.47 -29.21
CA ALA A 324 6.52 -18.60 -28.81
C ALA A 324 5.70 -19.37 -29.86
N ILE A 325 5.90 -19.07 -31.15
CA ILE A 325 5.27 -19.79 -32.27
C ILE A 325 5.62 -21.29 -32.21
N SER A 326 6.89 -21.61 -32.02
CA SER A 326 7.37 -23.00 -31.97
C SER A 326 6.80 -23.80 -30.79
N ASN A 327 6.46 -23.13 -29.68
CA ASN A 327 5.96 -23.76 -28.46
C ASN A 327 4.46 -23.55 -28.22
N LYS A 328 3.73 -22.95 -29.17
CA LYS A 328 2.35 -22.47 -28.99
C LYS A 328 1.41 -23.49 -28.33
N THR A 329 1.36 -24.71 -28.86
CA THR A 329 0.51 -25.79 -28.32
C THR A 329 0.95 -26.24 -26.93
N GLN A 330 2.26 -26.31 -26.68
CA GLN A 330 2.80 -26.70 -25.37
C GLN A 330 2.50 -25.63 -24.30
N LEU A 331 2.55 -24.35 -24.67
CA LEU A 331 2.23 -23.24 -23.77
C LEU A 331 0.76 -23.27 -23.33
N LEU A 332 -0.18 -23.49 -24.26
CA LEU A 332 -1.59 -23.67 -23.91
C LEU A 332 -1.81 -24.91 -23.02
N LYS A 333 -1.16 -26.04 -23.34
CA LYS A 333 -1.24 -27.25 -22.51
C LYS A 333 -0.69 -27.02 -21.10
N ASN A 334 0.40 -26.26 -20.97
CA ASN A 334 0.96 -25.90 -19.67
C ASN A 334 -0.03 -25.04 -18.87
N ALA A 335 -0.59 -23.99 -19.49
CA ALA A 335 -1.56 -23.12 -18.85
C ALA A 335 -2.79 -23.90 -18.34
N GLU A 336 -3.36 -24.77 -19.18
CA GLU A 336 -4.50 -25.64 -18.81
C GLU A 336 -4.17 -26.49 -17.58
N VAL A 337 -3.03 -27.19 -17.60
CA VAL A 337 -2.63 -28.06 -16.48
C VAL A 337 -2.46 -27.25 -15.21
N PHE A 338 -1.86 -26.07 -15.29
CA PHE A 338 -1.64 -25.22 -14.13
C PHE A 338 -2.95 -24.68 -13.56
N TYR A 339 -3.85 -24.15 -14.36
CA TYR A 339 -5.14 -23.67 -13.88
C TYR A 339 -6.00 -24.78 -13.28
N ARG A 340 -6.04 -25.95 -13.93
CA ARG A 340 -6.73 -27.12 -13.40
C ARG A 340 -6.15 -27.57 -12.05
N ASN A 341 -4.83 -27.51 -11.88
CA ASN A 341 -4.20 -27.85 -10.60
C ASN A 341 -4.46 -26.78 -9.54
N ALA A 342 -4.48 -25.49 -9.89
CA ALA A 342 -4.86 -24.42 -8.98
C ALA A 342 -6.30 -24.60 -8.48
N SER A 343 -7.26 -24.87 -9.38
CA SER A 343 -8.66 -25.16 -9.03
C SER A 343 -8.80 -26.33 -8.03
N LYS A 344 -8.01 -27.40 -8.19
CA LYS A 344 -8.04 -28.54 -7.27
C LYS A 344 -7.50 -28.22 -5.88
N LEU A 345 -6.68 -27.18 -5.74
CA LEU A 345 -5.98 -26.86 -4.50
C LEU A 345 -6.60 -25.70 -3.75
N TYR A 346 -7.22 -24.73 -4.44
CA TYR A 346 -7.89 -23.61 -3.79
C TYR A 346 -9.00 -24.07 -2.85
N GLN A 347 -8.97 -23.57 -1.62
CA GLN A 347 -10.03 -23.79 -0.64
C GLN A 347 -11.18 -22.79 -0.82
N ASP A 348 -10.86 -21.57 -1.25
CA ASP A 348 -11.86 -20.55 -1.57
C ASP A 348 -12.63 -20.90 -2.85
N GLU A 349 -13.96 -20.95 -2.75
CA GLU A 349 -14.84 -21.35 -3.84
C GLU A 349 -14.89 -20.33 -4.99
N GLU A 350 -14.52 -19.06 -4.77
CA GLU A 350 -14.40 -18.06 -5.83
C GLU A 350 -13.12 -18.28 -6.64
N GLN A 351 -11.97 -18.42 -5.97
CA GLN A 351 -10.67 -18.69 -6.60
C GLN A 351 -10.66 -20.02 -7.35
N LYS A 352 -11.29 -21.05 -6.77
CA LYS A 352 -11.48 -22.35 -7.41
C LYS A 352 -12.31 -22.25 -8.69
N ALA A 353 -13.45 -21.56 -8.64
CA ALA A 353 -14.29 -21.35 -9.81
C ALA A 353 -13.56 -20.55 -10.89
N GLN A 354 -12.81 -19.52 -10.51
CA GLN A 354 -11.98 -18.72 -11.42
C GLN A 354 -10.93 -19.59 -12.12
N ALA A 355 -10.16 -20.38 -11.38
CA ALA A 355 -9.14 -21.24 -11.94
C ALA A 355 -9.74 -22.34 -12.86
N ASP A 356 -10.90 -22.89 -12.50
CA ASP A 356 -11.61 -23.87 -13.35
C ASP A 356 -12.10 -23.25 -14.66
N LEU A 357 -12.66 -22.04 -14.59
CA LEU A 357 -13.05 -21.26 -15.77
C LEU A 357 -11.85 -21.00 -16.67
N TRP A 358 -10.73 -20.53 -16.11
CA TRP A 358 -9.52 -20.24 -16.86
C TRP A 358 -8.96 -21.49 -17.55
N SER A 359 -8.98 -22.64 -16.87
CA SER A 359 -8.65 -23.93 -17.50
C SER A 359 -9.55 -24.22 -18.71
N SER A 360 -10.85 -24.01 -18.59
CA SER A 360 -11.83 -24.25 -19.66
C SER A 360 -11.65 -23.29 -20.84
N LEU A 361 -11.34 -22.02 -20.58
CA LEU A 361 -11.03 -21.01 -21.61
C LEU A 361 -9.78 -21.40 -22.41
N VAL A 362 -8.73 -21.88 -21.75
CA VAL A 362 -7.50 -22.32 -22.42
C VAL A 362 -7.75 -23.56 -23.28
N GLN A 363 -8.61 -24.48 -22.85
CA GLN A 363 -9.03 -25.62 -23.67
C GLN A 363 -9.75 -25.14 -24.95
N ALA A 364 -10.67 -24.18 -24.84
CA ALA A 364 -11.36 -23.59 -25.99
C ALA A 364 -10.40 -22.92 -26.98
N LEU A 365 -9.41 -22.17 -26.47
CA LEU A 365 -8.35 -21.54 -27.27
C LEU A 365 -7.49 -22.55 -28.04
N ASN A 366 -7.25 -23.73 -27.46
CA ASN A 366 -6.37 -24.73 -28.07
C ASN A 366 -7.05 -25.51 -29.22
N ALA A 367 -8.36 -25.68 -29.16
CA ALA A 367 -9.06 -26.65 -30.00
C ALA A 367 -10.05 -26.07 -31.01
N ASN A 368 -10.26 -24.73 -31.07
CA ASN A 368 -11.43 -24.15 -31.78
C ASN A 368 -12.72 -24.90 -31.39
N ASP A 369 -12.80 -25.31 -30.13
CA ASP A 369 -13.68 -26.40 -29.69
C ASP A 369 -15.08 -25.88 -29.41
N ALA A 370 -16.08 -26.42 -30.12
CA ALA A 370 -17.48 -26.12 -29.85
C ALA A 370 -17.91 -26.56 -28.44
N ASP A 371 -17.21 -27.55 -27.85
CA ASP A 371 -17.47 -28.03 -26.48
C ASP A 371 -17.01 -27.03 -25.40
N GLY A 372 -15.93 -26.28 -25.68
CA GLY A 372 -15.44 -25.21 -24.80
C GLY A 372 -16.46 -24.08 -24.66
N GLY A 373 -17.03 -23.62 -25.78
CA GLY A 373 -18.09 -22.62 -25.79
C GLY A 373 -19.35 -23.07 -25.03
N ALA A 374 -19.76 -24.34 -25.17
CA ALA A 374 -20.90 -24.89 -24.46
C ALA A 374 -20.70 -24.94 -22.92
N LYS A 375 -19.50 -25.32 -22.46
CA LYS A 375 -19.15 -25.31 -21.03
C LYS A 375 -19.14 -23.90 -20.45
N LEU A 376 -18.65 -22.93 -21.21
CA LEU A 376 -18.64 -21.52 -20.81
C LEU A 376 -20.07 -20.94 -20.80
N ALA A 377 -20.92 -21.35 -21.74
CA ALA A 377 -22.34 -20.99 -21.79
C ALA A 377 -23.14 -21.53 -20.58
N ALA A 378 -22.80 -22.74 -20.11
CA ALA A 378 -23.48 -23.44 -19.03
C ALA A 378 -22.83 -23.27 -17.64
N HIS A 379 -21.88 -22.34 -17.48
CA HIS A 379 -21.11 -22.21 -16.24
C HIS A 379 -22.03 -21.90 -15.01
N PRO A 380 -21.87 -22.59 -13.86
CA PRO A 380 -22.78 -22.48 -12.71
C PRO A 380 -22.93 -21.07 -12.12
N ARG A 381 -21.89 -20.22 -12.25
CA ARG A 381 -21.90 -18.82 -11.78
C ARG A 381 -22.63 -17.84 -12.72
N GLY A 382 -23.08 -18.32 -13.89
CA GLY A 382 -23.82 -17.53 -14.87
C GLY A 382 -22.96 -16.67 -15.80
N GLN A 383 -23.58 -16.18 -16.88
CA GLN A 383 -22.90 -15.50 -17.99
C GLN A 383 -22.27 -14.15 -17.63
N ALA A 384 -22.88 -13.38 -16.73
CA ALA A 384 -22.33 -12.10 -16.32
C ALA A 384 -20.98 -12.26 -15.59
N TRP A 385 -20.88 -13.28 -14.74
CA TRP A 385 -19.64 -13.60 -14.05
C TRP A 385 -18.55 -14.07 -15.01
N VAL A 386 -18.89 -14.98 -15.95
CA VAL A 386 -17.95 -15.45 -16.98
C VAL A 386 -17.40 -14.30 -17.82
N ARG A 387 -18.27 -13.40 -18.29
CA ARG A 387 -17.84 -12.21 -19.06
C ARG A 387 -16.91 -11.30 -18.26
N LYS A 388 -17.20 -11.09 -16.97
CA LYS A 388 -16.31 -10.30 -16.10
C LYS A 388 -14.93 -10.95 -15.99
N GLN A 389 -14.86 -12.26 -15.75
CA GLN A 389 -13.58 -12.97 -15.65
C GLN A 389 -12.80 -12.95 -16.97
N MET A 390 -13.49 -13.09 -18.10
CA MET A 390 -12.86 -12.97 -19.41
C MET A 390 -12.34 -11.56 -19.69
N GLN A 391 -13.11 -10.53 -19.32
CA GLN A 391 -12.67 -9.15 -19.46
C GLN A 391 -11.40 -8.91 -18.63
N ASN A 392 -11.35 -9.39 -17.38
CA ASN A 392 -10.14 -9.31 -16.56
C ASN A 392 -8.94 -9.99 -17.24
N MET A 393 -9.13 -11.18 -17.83
CA MET A 393 -8.04 -11.87 -18.55
C MET A 393 -7.62 -11.13 -19.84
N LEU A 394 -8.54 -10.44 -20.52
CA LEU A 394 -8.21 -9.58 -21.66
C LEU A 394 -7.41 -8.36 -21.22
N ASP A 395 -7.86 -7.70 -20.15
CA ASP A 395 -7.20 -6.52 -19.56
C ASP A 395 -5.79 -6.88 -19.04
N GLU A 396 -5.61 -8.09 -18.50
CA GLU A 396 -4.30 -8.62 -18.09
C GLU A 396 -3.44 -9.16 -19.26
N GLY A 397 -3.92 -9.06 -20.51
CA GLY A 397 -3.21 -9.53 -21.70
C GLY A 397 -3.02 -11.06 -21.75
N LEU A 398 -3.86 -11.83 -21.05
CA LEU A 398 -3.79 -13.30 -21.03
C LEU A 398 -4.53 -13.92 -22.22
N LEU A 399 -5.58 -13.26 -22.71
CA LEU A 399 -6.37 -13.69 -23.87
C LEU A 399 -6.10 -12.80 -25.10
N PRO A 400 -6.21 -13.33 -26.33
CA PRO A 400 -6.12 -12.51 -27.53
C PRO A 400 -7.30 -11.53 -27.61
N GLU A 401 -7.10 -10.29 -28.05
CA GLU A 401 -8.18 -9.28 -28.21
C GLU A 401 -9.35 -9.76 -29.09
N ALA A 402 -9.06 -10.59 -30.10
CA ALA A 402 -10.06 -11.15 -31.00
C ALA A 402 -10.84 -12.33 -30.39
N PHE A 403 -10.54 -12.74 -29.16
CA PHE A 403 -11.23 -13.85 -28.51
C PHE A 403 -12.66 -13.44 -28.14
N GLN A 404 -13.62 -14.07 -28.80
CA GLN A 404 -15.05 -13.91 -28.54
C GLN A 404 -15.65 -15.26 -28.17
N LEU A 405 -16.59 -15.24 -27.22
CA LEU A 405 -17.38 -16.41 -26.80
C LEU A 405 -18.49 -16.75 -27.79
#